data_AF-A0A8S2WGG2-F1
#
_entry.id   AF-A0A8S2WGG2-F1
#
_cell.length_a   1.000
_cell.length_b   1.000
_cell.length_c   1.000
_cell.angle_alpha   90.00
_cell.angle_beta   90.00
_cell.angle_gamma   90.00
#
_symmetry.space_group_name_H-M   'P 1'
#
loop_
_entity.id
_entity.type
_entity.pdbx_description
1 polymer ?
#
loop_
_entity_poly.entity_id
_entity_poly.type
_entity_poly.pdbx_seq_one_letter_code
_entity_poly.pdbx_strand_id
1 'polypeptide(L)'
;KQFEKISLQHDSIFQQLTVSNPTHPLQQQIDEWEMNLISKIKLVANDARKQVSDALIENNREIMKDFVLITNELKIGRQTKDYVETDLNKWRTELDKTEQEVNSTRNMWIDSHDSSLPPINMIKIKLNNIDKFGETKGSMQVKDNNRVALHSGGGDSHSSAYGTALYSKGVHRVSFKIEKMYDNYWIFFGITSSNMPVKAAACLSRSAYGWAATSNWRKFIYLNGVLTSGAHSKYNEDIRKHDVVELILDCNKRKIQLFNKRSNKKYEINVDDRACPFPWRITVTLHHSGDRLRLV
;
A
#
# COMPACT_ATOMS: atom_id res chain seq x y z
N LYS A 1 12.23 -61.23 -56.29
CA LYS A 1 11.74 -59.93 -56.82
C LYS A 1 10.87 -59.15 -55.83
N GLN A 2 9.75 -59.69 -55.31
CA GLN A 2 8.89 -58.93 -54.37
C GLN A 2 9.52 -58.77 -52.98
N PHE A 3 10.15 -59.83 -52.47
CA PHE A 3 10.83 -59.83 -51.17
C PHE A 3 12.00 -58.84 -51.11
N GLU A 4 12.87 -58.80 -52.12
CA GLU A 4 13.98 -57.83 -52.19
C GLU A 4 13.49 -56.38 -52.19
N LYS A 5 12.36 -56.09 -52.86
CA LYS A 5 11.76 -54.76 -52.85
C LYS A 5 11.27 -54.37 -51.44
N ILE A 6 10.70 -55.33 -50.71
CA ILE A 6 10.26 -55.13 -49.32
C ILE A 6 11.48 -54.96 -48.39
N SER A 7 12.54 -55.77 -48.57
CA SER A 7 13.77 -55.67 -47.78
C SER A 7 14.47 -54.32 -47.99
N LEU A 8 14.59 -53.86 -49.23
CA LEU A 8 15.17 -52.55 -49.54
C LEU A 8 14.31 -51.39 -48.99
N GLN A 9 12.98 -51.53 -48.99
CA GLN A 9 12.10 -50.55 -48.35
C GLN A 9 12.25 -50.56 -46.82
N HIS A 10 12.34 -51.75 -46.21
CA HIS A 10 12.57 -51.90 -44.78
C HIS A 10 13.88 -51.25 -44.35
N ASP A 11 14.97 -51.55 -45.04
CA ASP A 11 16.30 -51.04 -44.69
C ASP A 11 16.39 -49.52 -44.91
N SER A 12 15.71 -49.00 -45.94
CA SER A 12 15.58 -47.55 -46.16
C SER A 12 14.82 -46.85 -45.02
N ILE A 13 13.71 -47.43 -44.55
CA ILE A 13 12.95 -46.90 -43.41
C ILE A 13 13.78 -47.00 -42.13
N PHE A 14 14.44 -48.13 -41.91
CA PHE A 14 15.28 -48.35 -40.73
C PHE A 14 16.46 -47.37 -40.68
N GLN A 15 17.08 -47.10 -41.82
CA GLN A 15 18.18 -46.14 -41.95
C GLN A 15 17.68 -44.69 -41.74
N GLN A 16 16.46 -44.36 -42.19
CA GLN A 16 15.81 -43.07 -41.87
C GLN A 16 15.48 -42.90 -40.38
N LEU A 17 15.23 -44.00 -39.66
CA LEU A 17 14.96 -44.00 -38.21
C LEU A 17 16.24 -43.97 -37.35
N THR A 18 17.39 -44.38 -37.89
CA THR A 18 18.65 -44.53 -37.14
C THR A 18 19.67 -43.41 -37.38
N VAL A 19 19.63 -42.74 -38.53
CA VAL A 19 20.45 -41.53 -38.76
C VAL A 19 19.82 -40.37 -37.95
N SER A 20 20.60 -39.82 -37.00
CA SER A 20 20.19 -38.83 -35.99
C SER A 20 18.96 -38.01 -36.37
N ASN A 21 17.87 -38.19 -35.63
CA ASN A 21 16.60 -37.49 -35.80
C ASN A 21 16.83 -36.01 -36.19
N PRO A 22 16.61 -35.60 -37.45
CA PRO A 22 16.43 -34.19 -37.73
C PRO A 22 15.28 -33.72 -36.83
N THR A 23 15.53 -32.67 -36.04
CA THR A 23 14.59 -32.12 -35.06
C THR A 23 13.19 -32.13 -35.66
N HIS A 24 12.28 -32.93 -35.08
CA HIS A 24 10.95 -33.14 -35.66
C HIS A 24 10.30 -31.77 -35.90
N PRO A 25 9.59 -31.52 -37.01
CA PRO A 25 9.00 -30.20 -37.28
C PRO A 25 8.13 -29.67 -36.14
N LEU A 26 7.46 -30.55 -35.38
CA LEU A 26 6.73 -30.16 -34.17
C LEU A 26 7.65 -29.73 -33.01
N GLN A 27 8.83 -30.33 -32.88
CA GLN A 27 9.82 -29.91 -31.88
C GLN A 27 10.36 -28.53 -32.22
N GLN A 28 10.64 -28.25 -33.49
CA GLN A 28 10.99 -26.90 -33.95
C GLN A 28 9.89 -25.87 -33.65
N GLN A 29 8.62 -26.22 -33.87
CA GLN A 29 7.48 -25.34 -33.52
C GLN A 29 7.37 -25.09 -32.01
N ILE A 30 7.68 -26.08 -31.17
CA ILE A 30 7.72 -25.92 -29.72
C ILE A 30 8.87 -24.99 -29.31
N ASP A 31 10.06 -25.18 -29.88
CA ASP A 31 11.24 -24.35 -29.61
C ASP A 31 10.98 -22.88 -30.03
N GLU A 32 10.36 -22.66 -31.19
CA GLU A 32 9.96 -21.33 -31.67
C GLU A 32 8.93 -20.68 -30.73
N TRP A 33 7.93 -21.44 -30.30
CA TRP A 33 6.92 -20.97 -29.37
C TRP A 33 7.52 -20.59 -28.00
N GLU A 34 8.42 -21.41 -27.45
CA GLU A 34 9.11 -21.14 -26.19
C GLU A 34 9.96 -19.86 -26.28
N MET A 35 10.76 -19.74 -27.35
CA MET A 35 11.59 -18.56 -27.60
C MET A 35 10.75 -17.29 -27.74
N ASN A 36 9.57 -17.38 -28.37
CA ASN A 36 8.63 -16.27 -28.47
C ASN A 36 8.11 -15.84 -27.09
N LEU A 37 7.75 -16.80 -26.23
CA LEU A 37 7.28 -16.51 -24.88
C LEU A 37 8.37 -15.89 -23.99
N ILE A 38 9.58 -16.46 -24.00
CA ILE A 38 10.72 -15.91 -23.26
C ILE A 38 10.99 -14.47 -23.68
N SER A 39 10.92 -14.19 -24.98
CA SER A 39 11.12 -12.84 -25.52
C SER A 39 10.05 -11.86 -25.03
N LYS A 40 8.77 -12.28 -25.00
CA LYS A 40 7.67 -11.48 -24.45
C LYS A 40 7.83 -11.21 -22.96
N ILE A 41 8.21 -12.22 -22.17
CA ILE A 41 8.46 -12.07 -20.72
C ILE A 41 9.60 -11.07 -20.49
N LYS A 42 10.71 -11.20 -21.24
CA LYS A 42 11.84 -10.27 -21.15
C LYS A 42 11.41 -8.84 -21.49
N LEU A 43 10.58 -8.65 -22.52
CA LEU A 43 10.07 -7.34 -22.91
C LEU A 43 9.27 -6.70 -21.77
N VAL A 44 8.29 -7.42 -21.19
CA VAL A 44 7.47 -6.91 -20.08
C VAL A 44 8.31 -6.62 -18.84
N ALA A 45 9.27 -7.50 -18.51
CA ALA A 45 10.16 -7.29 -17.38
C ALA A 45 11.06 -6.05 -17.58
N ASN A 46 11.55 -5.83 -18.80
CA ASN A 46 12.35 -4.65 -19.13
C ASN A 46 11.53 -3.37 -19.09
N ASP A 47 10.29 -3.40 -19.58
CA ASP A 47 9.37 -2.27 -19.48
C ASP A 47 9.06 -1.93 -18.01
N ALA A 48 8.78 -2.93 -17.17
CA ALA A 48 8.58 -2.73 -15.74
C ALA A 48 9.84 -2.15 -15.06
N ARG A 49 11.04 -2.64 -15.37
CA ARG A 49 12.30 -2.06 -14.86
C ARG A 49 12.46 -0.61 -15.28
N LYS A 50 12.14 -0.29 -16.53
CA LYS A 50 12.18 1.08 -17.05
C LYS A 50 11.21 1.98 -16.28
N GLN A 51 9.98 1.53 -16.04
CA GLN A 51 9.00 2.28 -15.24
C GLN A 51 9.49 2.56 -13.81
N VAL A 52 10.14 1.60 -13.14
CA VAL A 52 10.77 1.84 -11.83
C VAL A 52 11.87 2.90 -11.96
N SER A 53 12.76 2.75 -12.93
CA SER A 53 13.86 3.68 -13.15
C SER A 53 13.36 5.10 -13.40
N ASP A 54 12.38 5.26 -14.28
CA ASP A 54 11.79 6.56 -14.62
C ASP A 54 11.11 7.19 -13.38
N ALA A 55 10.40 6.40 -12.57
CA ALA A 55 9.79 6.86 -11.33
C ALA A 55 10.83 7.30 -10.28
N LEU A 56 11.96 6.58 -10.17
CA LEU A 56 13.06 6.96 -9.29
C LEU A 56 13.75 8.24 -9.76
N ILE A 57 13.97 8.39 -11.07
CA ILE A 57 14.54 9.60 -11.66
C ILE A 57 13.65 10.81 -11.35
N GLU A 58 12.34 10.72 -11.58
CA GLU A 58 11.45 11.84 -11.30
C GLU A 58 11.38 12.16 -9.80
N ASN A 59 11.37 11.13 -8.94
CA ASN A 59 11.41 11.35 -7.49
C ASN A 59 12.70 12.07 -7.06
N ASN A 60 13.85 11.64 -7.57
CA ASN A 60 15.13 12.27 -7.28
C ASN A 60 15.17 13.71 -7.82
N ARG A 61 14.52 13.98 -8.95
CA ARG A 61 14.42 15.33 -9.53
C ARG A 61 13.65 16.27 -8.61
N GLU A 62 12.54 15.81 -8.03
CA GLU A 62 11.76 16.61 -7.06
C GLU A 62 12.56 16.84 -5.77
N ILE A 63 13.18 15.81 -5.21
CA ILE A 63 14.06 15.94 -4.04
C ILE A 63 15.18 16.94 -4.29
N MET A 64 15.79 16.91 -5.48
CA MET A 64 16.87 17.84 -5.85
C MET A 64 16.40 19.29 -5.92
N LYS A 65 15.14 19.57 -6.29
CA LYS A 65 14.61 20.95 -6.26
C LYS A 65 14.58 21.50 -4.84
N ASP A 66 14.06 20.71 -3.91
CA ASP A 66 14.00 21.09 -2.49
C ASP A 66 15.40 21.27 -1.92
N PHE A 67 16.33 20.38 -2.26
CA PHE A 67 17.72 20.48 -1.83
C PHE A 67 18.43 21.73 -2.36
N VAL A 68 18.18 22.14 -3.60
CA VAL A 68 18.73 23.38 -4.19
C VAL A 68 18.19 24.62 -3.47
N LEU A 69 16.91 24.62 -3.07
CA LEU A 69 16.32 25.72 -2.31
C LEU A 69 17.03 25.89 -0.95
N ILE A 70 17.18 24.80 -0.18
CA ILE A 70 17.88 24.81 1.11
C ILE A 70 19.34 25.25 0.93
N THR A 71 20.02 24.76 -0.11
CA THR A 71 21.40 25.14 -0.43
C THR A 71 21.54 26.64 -0.67
N ASN A 72 20.60 27.25 -1.38
CA ASN A 72 20.61 28.69 -1.65
C ASN A 72 20.33 29.50 -0.38
N GLU A 73 19.36 29.10 0.44
CA GLU A 73 19.09 29.75 1.73
C GLU A 73 20.32 29.73 2.65
N LEU A 74 20.97 28.56 2.78
CA LEU A 74 22.20 28.39 3.56
C LEU A 74 23.33 29.29 3.04
N LYS A 75 23.48 29.41 1.72
CA LYS A 75 24.50 30.27 1.11
C LYS A 75 24.25 31.74 1.41
N ILE A 76 22.99 32.20 1.32
CA ILE A 76 22.61 33.58 1.65
C ILE A 76 22.89 33.85 3.13
N GLY A 77 22.40 33.00 4.04
CA GLY A 77 22.62 33.16 5.49
C GLY A 77 24.11 33.20 5.85
N ARG A 78 24.95 32.38 5.19
CA ARG A 78 26.40 32.40 5.39
C ARG A 78 27.05 33.70 4.94
N GLN A 79 26.57 34.30 3.85
CA GLN A 79 27.11 35.55 3.30
C GLN A 79 26.68 36.77 4.12
N THR A 80 25.41 36.82 4.53
CA THR A 80 24.86 37.95 5.29
C THR A 80 25.24 37.90 6.76
N LYS A 81 25.55 36.71 7.30
CA LYS A 81 25.75 36.44 8.74
C LYS A 81 24.55 36.86 9.62
N ASP A 82 23.38 36.97 9.00
CA ASP A 82 22.15 37.46 9.63
C ASP A 82 21.14 36.32 9.81
N TYR A 83 21.61 35.19 10.33
CA TYR A 83 20.77 34.04 10.65
C TYR A 83 20.57 33.95 12.16
N VAL A 84 19.35 33.59 12.55
CA VAL A 84 18.99 33.36 13.96
C VAL A 84 18.71 31.88 14.20
N GLU A 85 18.59 31.50 15.47
CA GLU A 85 18.36 30.12 15.89
C GLU A 85 17.12 29.48 15.24
N THR A 86 16.10 30.29 14.90
CA THR A 86 14.91 29.79 14.19
C THR A 86 15.21 29.34 12.77
N ASP A 87 16.13 30.01 12.07
CA ASP A 87 16.55 29.63 10.71
C ASP A 87 17.34 28.33 10.73
N LEU A 88 18.24 28.19 11.70
CA LEU A 88 19.02 26.96 11.91
C LEU A 88 18.11 25.75 12.17
N ASN A 89 17.09 25.91 13.01
CA ASN A 89 16.13 24.85 13.30
C ASN A 89 15.24 24.53 12.10
N LYS A 90 14.86 25.54 11.30
CA LYS A 90 14.13 25.33 10.04
C LYS A 90 14.97 24.48 9.08
N TRP A 91 16.20 24.90 8.78
CA TRP A 91 17.08 24.17 7.83
C TRP A 91 17.37 22.75 8.30
N ARG A 92 17.60 22.55 9.59
CA ARG A 92 17.78 21.21 10.16
C ARG A 92 16.55 20.33 9.92
N THR A 93 15.36 20.85 10.19
CA THR A 93 14.10 20.11 9.99
C THR A 93 13.88 19.78 8.51
N GLU A 94 14.19 20.70 7.61
CA GLU A 94 14.06 20.49 6.16
C GLU A 94 15.09 19.48 5.63
N LEU A 95 16.32 19.47 6.17
CA LEU A 95 17.34 18.47 5.87
C LEU A 95 16.95 17.09 6.38
N ASP A 96 16.49 16.96 7.63
CA ASP A 96 16.03 15.69 8.20
C ASP A 96 14.84 15.13 7.41
N LYS A 97 13.93 16.01 6.95
CA LYS A 97 12.81 15.64 6.09
C LYS A 97 13.32 15.13 4.73
N THR A 98 14.24 15.85 4.10
CA THR A 98 14.82 15.46 2.81
C THR A 98 15.54 14.12 2.91
N GLU A 99 16.31 13.92 3.98
CA GLU A 99 16.98 12.65 4.27
C GLU A 99 15.98 11.50 4.42
N GLN A 100 14.87 11.72 5.14
CA GLN A 100 13.80 10.74 5.24
C GLN A 100 13.17 10.43 3.89
N GLU A 101 12.97 11.42 3.01
CA GLU A 101 12.40 11.22 1.67
C GLU A 101 13.34 10.49 0.71
N VAL A 102 14.65 10.75 0.81
CA VAL A 102 15.70 10.00 0.07
C VAL A 102 15.72 8.53 0.51
N ASN A 103 15.68 8.29 1.82
CA ASN A 103 15.74 6.93 2.38
C ASN A 103 14.41 6.18 2.27
N SER A 104 13.29 6.91 2.19
CA SER A 104 11.97 6.36 1.91
C SER A 104 11.78 6.27 0.40
N THR A 105 12.52 5.39 -0.25
CA THR A 105 12.20 5.01 -1.63
C THR A 105 10.71 4.64 -1.65
N ARG A 106 9.89 5.45 -2.34
CA ARG A 106 8.42 5.39 -2.27
C ARG A 106 7.95 3.94 -2.23
N ASN A 107 6.97 3.64 -1.39
CA ASN A 107 6.35 2.31 -1.23
C ASN A 107 5.86 1.76 -2.59
N MET A 108 6.78 1.23 -3.40
CA MET A 108 6.51 0.58 -4.67
C MET A 108 6.32 -0.90 -4.35
N TRP A 109 5.27 -1.49 -4.89
CA TRP A 109 5.05 -2.93 -4.80
C TRP A 109 4.74 -3.50 -6.17
N ILE A 110 5.14 -4.75 -6.34
CA ILE A 110 4.80 -5.56 -7.50
C ILE A 110 3.41 -6.14 -7.23
N ASP A 111 2.43 -5.79 -8.06
CA ASP A 111 1.13 -6.46 -8.06
C ASP A 111 1.21 -7.68 -8.99
N SER A 112 1.18 -8.88 -8.41
CA SER A 112 1.39 -10.15 -9.12
C SER A 112 0.11 -10.97 -9.30
N HIS A 113 -1.07 -10.39 -9.09
CA HIS A 113 -2.33 -11.15 -9.11
C HIS A 113 -3.36 -10.56 -10.06
N ASP A 114 -3.23 -10.91 -11.34
CA ASP A 114 -4.34 -10.91 -12.29
C ASP A 114 -4.61 -12.37 -12.69
N SER A 115 -5.43 -13.07 -11.88
CA SER A 115 -5.68 -14.52 -11.99
C SER A 115 -6.58 -14.91 -13.17
N SER A 116 -6.94 -13.97 -14.05
CA SER A 116 -7.78 -14.22 -15.23
C SER A 116 -7.01 -14.33 -16.55
N LEU A 117 -5.67 -14.26 -16.52
CA LEU A 117 -4.83 -14.42 -17.72
C LEU A 117 -3.91 -15.65 -17.59
N PRO A 118 -3.58 -16.35 -18.70
CA PRO A 118 -2.63 -17.47 -18.72
C PRO A 118 -1.24 -17.01 -18.21
N PRO A 119 -0.28 -17.91 -17.91
CA PRO A 119 0.78 -17.74 -16.89
C PRO A 119 1.94 -16.79 -17.30
N ILE A 120 1.62 -15.66 -17.90
CA ILE A 120 2.49 -14.51 -18.07
C ILE A 120 1.81 -13.37 -17.32
N ASN A 121 2.00 -13.36 -16.01
CA ASN A 121 1.57 -12.27 -15.14
C ASN A 121 2.18 -10.98 -15.68
N MET A 122 1.32 -10.12 -16.23
CA MET A 122 1.71 -8.80 -16.69
C MET A 122 2.05 -7.96 -15.46
N ILE A 123 3.34 -7.76 -15.20
CA ILE A 123 3.83 -6.93 -14.08
C ILE A 123 3.37 -5.50 -14.37
N LYS A 124 2.34 -5.03 -13.65
CA LYS A 124 1.88 -3.64 -13.71
C LYS A 124 2.41 -2.91 -12.49
N ILE A 125 3.26 -1.92 -12.71
CA ILE A 125 3.73 -1.04 -11.66
C ILE A 125 2.72 0.07 -11.52
N LYS A 126 2.00 0.09 -10.40
CA LYS A 126 1.15 1.21 -10.05
C LYS A 126 1.91 2.08 -9.07
N LEU A 127 2.17 3.33 -9.47
CA LEU A 127 2.55 4.38 -8.54
C LEU A 127 1.32 4.63 -7.66
N ASN A 128 1.39 4.20 -6.41
CA ASN A 128 0.31 4.49 -5.49
C ASN A 128 0.32 5.98 -5.20
N ASN A 129 -0.67 6.70 -5.73
CA ASN A 129 -1.06 7.96 -5.12
C ASN A 129 -1.37 7.65 -3.66
N ILE A 130 -0.54 8.17 -2.75
CA ILE A 130 -0.79 8.12 -1.32
C ILE A 130 -2.21 8.63 -1.12
N ASP A 131 -3.04 7.82 -0.47
CA ASP A 131 -4.44 8.19 -0.22
C ASP A 131 -4.47 9.54 0.54
N LYS A 132 -5.59 10.22 0.43
CA LYS A 132 -5.84 11.49 1.09
C LYS A 132 -7.13 11.36 1.90
N PHE A 133 -7.25 12.17 2.94
CA PHE A 133 -8.53 12.35 3.61
C PHE A 133 -9.44 13.22 2.76
N GLY A 134 -10.64 12.74 2.47
CA GLY A 134 -11.67 13.47 1.74
C GLY A 134 -12.74 13.98 2.69
N GLU A 135 -13.89 13.30 2.67
CA GLU A 135 -15.05 13.66 3.49
C GLU A 135 -14.74 13.59 4.99
N THR A 136 -15.34 14.50 5.76
CA THR A 136 -15.23 14.57 7.22
C THR A 136 -16.60 14.71 7.88
N LYS A 137 -16.71 14.28 9.14
CA LYS A 137 -17.87 14.52 10.01
C LYS A 137 -17.45 14.81 11.45
N GLY A 138 -18.33 15.51 12.17
CA GLY A 138 -18.02 16.03 13.49
C GLY A 138 -17.13 17.27 13.39
N SER A 139 -16.23 17.45 14.36
CA SER A 139 -15.25 18.53 14.40
C SER A 139 -13.91 18.15 13.76
N MET A 140 -13.94 17.26 12.76
CA MET A 140 -12.75 16.83 12.03
C MET A 140 -12.38 17.86 10.96
N GLN A 141 -11.11 18.27 10.97
CA GLN A 141 -10.48 19.05 9.91
C GLN A 141 -9.43 18.22 9.19
N VAL A 142 -9.24 18.50 7.89
CA VAL A 142 -8.14 17.95 7.10
C VAL A 142 -7.16 19.07 6.75
N LYS A 143 -5.86 18.82 6.89
CA LYS A 143 -4.76 19.77 6.64
C LYS A 143 -3.66 19.13 5.81
N ASP A 144 -2.70 19.95 5.40
CA ASP A 144 -1.47 19.54 4.71
C ASP A 144 -1.78 18.70 3.46
N ASN A 145 -2.43 19.35 2.48
CA ASN A 145 -2.88 18.72 1.23
C ASN A 145 -3.69 17.44 1.46
N ASN A 146 -4.59 17.50 2.44
CA ASN A 146 -5.48 16.42 2.85
C ASN A 146 -4.75 15.17 3.39
N ARG A 147 -3.54 15.32 3.94
CA ARG A 147 -2.80 14.19 4.54
C ARG A 147 -2.91 14.13 6.05
N VAL A 148 -3.39 15.17 6.71
CA VAL A 148 -3.51 15.23 8.17
C VAL A 148 -4.96 15.37 8.58
N ALA A 149 -5.47 14.41 9.36
CA ALA A 149 -6.73 14.50 10.07
C ALA A 149 -6.49 15.08 11.47
N LEU A 150 -7.21 16.13 11.82
CA LEU A 150 -7.12 16.85 13.10
C LEU A 150 -8.51 16.99 13.70
N HIS A 151 -8.68 16.55 14.94
CA HIS A 151 -9.88 16.92 15.70
C HIS A 151 -9.71 18.34 16.25
N SER A 152 -10.59 19.26 15.88
CA SER A 152 -10.50 20.68 16.27
C SER A 152 -11.66 21.15 17.15
N GLY A 153 -12.50 20.23 17.65
CA GLY A 153 -13.65 20.57 18.50
C GLY A 153 -13.21 20.98 19.91
N GLY A 154 -14.01 21.76 20.62
CA GLY A 154 -13.70 22.20 21.99
C GLY A 154 -13.84 21.14 23.09
N GLY A 155 -14.10 19.87 22.73
CA GLY A 155 -14.34 18.81 23.70
C GLY A 155 -14.32 17.41 23.10
N ASP A 156 -14.57 16.43 23.97
CA ASP A 156 -14.58 15.00 23.66
C ASP A 156 -15.80 14.61 22.83
N SER A 157 -15.56 14.22 21.59
CA SER A 157 -16.61 13.77 20.67
C SER A 157 -16.01 13.01 19.50
N HIS A 158 -16.71 11.98 19.01
CA HIS A 158 -16.26 11.30 17.82
C HIS A 158 -16.31 12.24 16.61
N SER A 159 -15.18 12.34 15.92
CA SER A 159 -15.05 13.03 14.64
C SER A 159 -14.30 12.13 13.68
N SER A 160 -14.79 11.96 12.45
CA SER A 160 -14.26 11.00 11.49
C SER A 160 -13.77 11.66 10.21
N ALA A 161 -12.72 11.08 9.62
CA ALA A 161 -12.25 11.37 8.27
C ALA A 161 -12.25 10.06 7.46
N TYR A 162 -12.48 10.20 6.14
CA TYR A 162 -12.58 9.07 5.22
C TYR A 162 -11.53 9.21 4.13
N GLY A 163 -10.94 8.09 3.70
CA GLY A 163 -10.04 8.06 2.55
C GLY A 163 -10.75 8.43 1.25
N THR A 164 -10.03 9.05 0.32
CA THR A 164 -10.52 9.36 -1.03
C THR A 164 -10.45 8.16 -1.96
N ALA A 165 -9.53 7.22 -1.71
CA ALA A 165 -9.38 6.02 -2.51
C ALA A 165 -10.48 5.00 -2.20
N LEU A 166 -10.89 4.30 -3.26
CA LEU A 166 -11.87 3.23 -3.22
C LEU A 166 -11.19 1.90 -3.57
N TYR A 167 -11.31 0.92 -2.67
CA TYR A 167 -10.60 -0.35 -2.72
C TYR A 167 -11.58 -1.48 -2.97
N SER A 168 -11.47 -2.15 -4.12
CA SER A 168 -12.37 -3.27 -4.48
C SER A 168 -11.64 -4.54 -4.93
N LYS A 169 -10.32 -4.49 -5.13
CA LYS A 169 -9.50 -5.61 -5.62
C LYS A 169 -8.04 -5.42 -5.27
N GLY A 170 -7.28 -6.51 -5.17
CA GLY A 170 -5.84 -6.48 -4.86
C GLY A 170 -5.53 -6.32 -3.37
N VAL A 171 -4.25 -6.06 -3.08
CA VAL A 171 -3.74 -5.81 -1.72
C VAL A 171 -3.21 -4.39 -1.64
N HIS A 172 -3.69 -3.63 -0.66
CA HIS A 172 -3.32 -2.22 -0.47
C HIS A 172 -2.73 -2.02 0.92
N ARG A 173 -1.79 -1.08 1.03
CA ARG A 173 -1.17 -0.69 2.30
C ARG A 173 -1.33 0.80 2.49
N VAL A 174 -1.85 1.20 3.64
CA VAL A 174 -2.02 2.60 4.03
C VAL A 174 -1.36 2.79 5.38
N SER A 175 -0.34 3.64 5.44
CA SER A 175 0.37 3.93 6.68
C SER A 175 -0.14 5.21 7.32
N PHE A 176 -0.26 5.19 8.65
CA PHE A 176 -0.66 6.33 9.46
C PHE A 176 0.39 6.60 10.53
N LYS A 177 0.81 7.85 10.67
CA LYS A 177 1.63 8.33 11.78
C LYS A 177 0.76 9.05 12.79
N ILE A 178 0.81 8.61 14.04
CA ILE A 178 0.09 9.23 15.15
C ILE A 178 0.91 10.42 15.65
N GLU A 179 0.64 11.61 15.13
CA GLU A 179 1.40 12.81 15.49
C GLU A 179 1.06 13.29 16.90
N LYS A 180 -0.22 13.22 17.27
CA LYS A 180 -0.69 13.58 18.59
C LYS A 180 -1.85 12.68 19.00
N MET A 181 -1.74 12.10 20.19
CA MET A 181 -2.76 11.32 20.87
C MET A 181 -2.56 11.64 22.35
N TYR A 182 -3.61 12.09 23.03
CA TYR A 182 -3.54 12.32 24.47
C TYR A 182 -3.62 11.00 25.25
N ASP A 183 -3.13 11.00 26.49
CA ASP A 183 -3.23 9.84 27.39
C ASP A 183 -4.70 9.63 27.78
N ASN A 184 -5.19 8.40 27.63
CA ASN A 184 -6.55 7.87 27.85
C ASN A 184 -7.53 8.02 26.68
N TYR A 185 -7.04 8.42 25.51
CA TYR A 185 -7.89 8.72 24.37
C TYR A 185 -7.81 7.70 23.24
N TRP A 186 -8.78 7.82 22.36
CA TRP A 186 -9.25 6.75 21.51
C TRP A 186 -9.09 7.17 20.03
N ILE A 187 -8.38 6.37 19.24
CA ILE A 187 -8.24 6.54 17.79
C ILE A 187 -8.64 5.24 17.11
N PHE A 188 -9.65 5.30 16.24
CA PHE A 188 -10.06 4.17 15.42
C PHE A 188 -9.37 4.18 14.05
N PHE A 189 -8.89 3.00 13.65
CA PHE A 189 -8.34 2.70 12.33
C PHE A 189 -9.14 1.56 11.71
N GLY A 190 -9.68 1.77 10.53
CA GLY A 190 -10.46 0.73 9.87
C GLY A 190 -10.92 1.07 8.47
N ILE A 191 -11.93 0.34 8.05
CA ILE A 191 -12.62 0.51 6.78
C ILE A 191 -14.13 0.66 7.00
N THR A 192 -14.78 1.27 6.02
CA THR A 192 -16.22 1.17 5.82
C THR A 192 -16.52 0.93 4.35
N SER A 193 -17.70 0.39 4.04
CA SER A 193 -18.21 0.39 2.66
C SER A 193 -18.46 1.84 2.20
N SER A 194 -18.05 2.18 0.98
CA SER A 194 -18.27 3.51 0.39
C SER A 194 -19.75 3.84 0.18
N ASN A 195 -20.61 2.83 0.15
CA ASN A 195 -22.06 2.98 -0.02
C ASN A 195 -22.76 3.44 1.28
N MET A 196 -22.03 3.49 2.40
CA MET A 196 -22.61 3.85 3.69
C MET A 196 -22.50 5.37 3.95
N PRO A 197 -23.52 5.98 4.55
CA PRO A 197 -23.48 7.40 4.90
C PRO A 197 -22.31 7.73 5.83
N VAL A 198 -21.73 8.90 5.61
CA VAL A 198 -20.67 9.46 6.45
C VAL A 198 -21.24 9.80 7.83
N LYS A 199 -20.63 9.28 8.90
CA LYS A 199 -21.00 9.55 10.30
C LYS A 199 -19.81 10.08 11.09
N ALA A 200 -20.11 10.83 12.16
CA ALA A 200 -19.10 11.36 13.09
C ALA A 200 -18.50 10.25 13.98
N ALA A 201 -19.31 9.25 14.36
CA ALA A 201 -18.86 8.02 15.02
C ALA A 201 -18.81 6.88 14.00
N ALA A 202 -17.89 6.96 13.04
CA ALA A 202 -17.84 6.01 11.93
C ALA A 202 -17.59 4.56 12.37
N CYS A 203 -16.88 4.35 13.49
CA CYS A 203 -16.67 3.04 14.10
C CYS A 203 -17.97 2.32 14.47
N LEU A 204 -19.09 3.03 14.63
CA LEU A 204 -20.41 2.47 14.93
C LEU A 204 -21.26 2.25 13.66
N SER A 205 -20.70 2.49 12.47
CA SER A 205 -21.39 2.14 11.22
C SER A 205 -21.51 0.63 11.10
N ARG A 206 -22.65 0.13 10.59
CA ARG A 206 -22.86 -1.32 10.37
C ARG A 206 -21.86 -1.96 9.41
N SER A 207 -21.15 -1.14 8.62
CA SER A 207 -20.07 -1.58 7.73
C SER A 207 -18.67 -1.37 8.29
N ALA A 208 -18.54 -0.90 9.54
CA ALA A 208 -17.25 -0.57 10.11
C ALA A 208 -16.52 -1.81 10.61
N TYR A 209 -15.27 -1.95 10.15
CA TYR A 209 -14.34 -2.95 10.62
C TYR A 209 -13.02 -2.30 10.98
N GLY A 210 -12.47 -2.64 12.13
CA GLY A 210 -11.17 -2.13 12.52
C GLY A 210 -10.86 -2.25 14.01
N TRP A 211 -9.86 -1.51 14.43
CA TRP A 211 -9.36 -1.49 15.80
C TRP A 211 -9.37 -0.06 16.31
N ALA A 212 -9.56 0.10 17.61
CA ALA A 212 -9.27 1.36 18.24
C ALA A 212 -8.06 1.25 19.17
N ALA A 213 -7.11 2.15 18.97
CA ALA A 213 -6.07 2.44 19.94
C ALA A 213 -6.72 3.18 21.10
N THR A 214 -6.43 2.74 22.31
CA THR A 214 -6.73 3.45 23.55
C THR A 214 -5.48 3.38 24.43
N SER A 215 -5.51 3.98 25.62
CA SER A 215 -4.47 3.72 26.63
C SER A 215 -5.05 3.17 27.94
N ASN A 216 -6.34 2.85 27.96
CA ASN A 216 -7.02 2.29 29.14
C ASN A 216 -6.93 0.77 29.22
N TRP A 217 -6.01 0.14 28.46
CA TRP A 217 -5.81 -1.32 28.41
C TRP A 217 -7.07 -2.09 27.96
N ARG A 218 -7.98 -1.40 27.26
CA ARG A 218 -9.19 -1.98 26.66
C ARG A 218 -8.95 -2.30 25.19
N LYS A 219 -9.06 -3.58 24.87
CA LYS A 219 -8.98 -4.09 23.50
C LYS A 219 -10.29 -3.81 22.76
N PHE A 220 -10.32 -2.76 21.96
CA PHE A 220 -11.48 -2.42 21.15
C PHE A 220 -11.30 -2.87 19.70
N ILE A 221 -12.11 -3.85 19.30
CA ILE A 221 -12.26 -4.29 17.91
C ILE A 221 -13.69 -4.01 17.50
N TYR A 222 -13.89 -3.45 16.31
CA TYR A 222 -15.21 -3.25 15.73
C TYR A 222 -15.41 -4.24 14.58
N LEU A 223 -16.49 -5.01 14.66
CA LEU A 223 -16.93 -5.95 13.63
C LEU A 223 -18.36 -5.57 13.25
N ASN A 224 -18.58 -5.10 12.01
CA ASN A 224 -19.89 -4.56 11.59
C ASN A 224 -20.42 -3.45 12.51
N GLY A 225 -19.53 -2.58 13.00
CA GLY A 225 -19.87 -1.51 13.93
C GLY A 225 -20.24 -1.96 15.34
N VAL A 226 -20.18 -3.26 15.62
CA VAL A 226 -20.39 -3.80 16.96
C VAL A 226 -19.04 -3.87 17.66
N LEU A 227 -18.98 -3.28 18.86
CA LEU A 227 -17.79 -3.34 19.70
C LEU A 227 -17.64 -4.72 20.31
N THR A 228 -16.57 -5.41 19.96
CA THR A 228 -16.20 -6.69 20.52
C THR A 228 -15.05 -6.46 21.50
N SER A 229 -15.33 -6.64 22.80
CA SER A 229 -14.32 -6.59 23.86
C SER A 229 -14.10 -7.99 24.44
N GLY A 230 -12.86 -8.34 24.81
CA GLY A 230 -12.56 -9.61 25.52
C GLY A 230 -11.82 -10.70 24.73
N ALA A 231 -11.58 -11.84 25.40
CA ALA A 231 -10.59 -12.90 25.17
C ALA A 231 -10.41 -13.48 23.74
N HIS A 232 -11.31 -13.20 22.81
CA HIS A 232 -11.19 -13.60 21.40
C HIS A 232 -10.28 -12.69 20.56
N SER A 233 -9.87 -11.57 21.15
CA SER A 233 -9.07 -10.54 20.52
C SER A 233 -7.57 -10.80 20.80
N LYS A 234 -6.85 -11.33 19.80
CA LYS A 234 -5.37 -11.35 19.78
C LYS A 234 -4.77 -9.93 19.75
N TYR A 235 -5.61 -8.90 19.59
CA TYR A 235 -5.21 -7.51 19.65
C TYR A 235 -4.73 -7.15 21.06
N ASN A 236 -3.54 -6.57 21.17
CA ASN A 236 -2.89 -6.28 22.45
C ASN A 236 -2.71 -4.77 22.70
N GLU A 237 -3.40 -3.90 21.95
CA GLU A 237 -3.45 -2.45 22.19
C GLU A 237 -2.07 -1.83 22.43
N ASP A 238 -1.16 -2.17 21.55
CA ASP A 238 0.24 -1.79 21.60
C ASP A 238 0.52 -0.49 20.85
N ILE A 239 -0.51 0.22 20.41
CA ILE A 239 -0.40 1.48 19.66
C ILE A 239 -0.22 2.64 20.64
N ARG A 240 0.75 3.50 20.35
CA ARG A 240 1.13 4.67 21.16
C ARG A 240 1.30 5.91 20.29
N LYS A 241 1.35 7.08 20.93
CA LYS A 241 1.72 8.34 20.27
C LYS A 241 3.06 8.17 19.56
N HIS A 242 3.20 8.79 18.38
CA HIS A 242 4.35 8.70 17.48
C HIS A 242 4.55 7.36 16.78
N ASP A 243 3.72 6.34 17.03
CA ASP A 243 3.77 5.11 16.26
C ASP A 243 3.36 5.35 14.80
N VAL A 244 3.94 4.52 13.93
CA VAL A 244 3.47 4.34 12.56
C VAL A 244 2.77 3.00 12.47
N VAL A 245 1.49 3.04 12.12
CA VAL A 245 0.65 1.85 11.93
C VAL A 245 0.28 1.71 10.46
N GLU A 246 0.32 0.49 9.95
CA GLU A 246 -0.06 0.17 8.58
C GLU A 246 -1.37 -0.63 8.57
N LEU A 247 -2.38 -0.11 7.89
CA LEU A 247 -3.60 -0.84 7.57
C LEU A 247 -3.43 -1.49 6.20
N ILE A 248 -3.51 -2.81 6.17
CA ILE A 248 -3.38 -3.64 4.98
C ILE A 248 -4.76 -4.16 4.60
N LEU A 249 -5.19 -3.87 3.38
CA LEU A 249 -6.50 -4.22 2.85
C LEU A 249 -6.31 -5.29 1.77
N ASP A 250 -6.58 -6.54 2.12
CA ASP A 250 -6.56 -7.65 1.16
C ASP A 250 -7.98 -7.86 0.65
N CYS A 251 -8.33 -7.14 -0.43
CA CYS A 251 -9.66 -7.18 -1.03
C CYS A 251 -9.94 -8.55 -1.65
N ASN A 252 -8.91 -9.23 -2.14
CA ASN A 252 -9.04 -10.56 -2.74
C ASN A 252 -9.45 -11.61 -1.70
N LYS A 253 -8.87 -11.54 -0.50
CA LYS A 253 -9.19 -12.45 0.61
C LYS A 253 -10.24 -11.92 1.58
N ARG A 254 -10.80 -10.73 1.30
CA ARG A 254 -11.80 -10.05 2.13
C ARG A 254 -11.37 -9.94 3.59
N LYS A 255 -10.17 -9.45 3.82
CA LYS A 255 -9.64 -9.23 5.16
C LYS A 255 -8.86 -7.93 5.27
N ILE A 256 -8.81 -7.42 6.50
CA ILE A 256 -7.95 -6.29 6.85
C ILE A 256 -6.94 -6.73 7.90
N GLN A 257 -5.75 -6.13 7.87
CA GLN A 257 -4.71 -6.32 8.89
C GLN A 257 -4.21 -4.99 9.41
N LEU A 258 -3.92 -4.91 10.70
CA LEU A 258 -3.26 -3.76 11.30
C LEU A 258 -1.88 -4.19 11.78
N PHE A 259 -0.84 -3.51 11.29
CA PHE A 259 0.55 -3.77 11.64
C PHE A 259 1.15 -2.54 12.32
N ASN A 260 1.66 -2.69 13.54
CA ASN A 260 2.38 -1.63 14.23
C ASN A 260 3.89 -1.80 14.01
N LYS A 261 4.52 -0.79 13.38
CA LYS A 261 5.95 -0.86 13.03
C LYS A 261 6.86 -0.90 14.26
N ARG A 262 6.49 -0.24 15.38
CA ARG A 262 7.34 -0.21 16.59
C ARG A 262 7.35 -1.56 17.31
N SER A 263 6.19 -2.17 17.51
CA SER A 263 6.05 -3.41 18.27
C SER A 263 6.25 -4.67 17.42
N ASN A 264 6.27 -4.51 16.09
CA ASN A 264 6.27 -5.58 15.10
C ASN A 264 5.09 -6.56 15.27
N LYS A 265 3.97 -6.12 15.85
CA LYS A 265 2.76 -6.94 15.98
C LYS A 265 1.81 -6.70 14.83
N LYS A 266 1.16 -7.78 14.40
CA LYS A 266 0.15 -7.79 13.34
C LYS A 266 -1.15 -8.40 13.85
N TYR A 267 -2.25 -7.77 13.49
CA TYR A 267 -3.61 -8.20 13.83
C TYR A 267 -4.44 -8.35 12.56
N GLU A 268 -5.42 -9.24 12.55
CA GLU A 268 -6.21 -9.57 11.37
C GLU A 268 -7.70 -9.66 11.72
N ILE A 269 -8.54 -9.17 10.80
CA ILE A 269 -9.99 -9.30 10.83
C ILE A 269 -10.47 -9.78 9.46
N ASN A 270 -11.29 -10.82 9.44
CA ASN A 270 -12.05 -11.20 8.25
C ASN A 270 -13.28 -10.30 8.14
N VAL A 271 -13.56 -9.82 6.93
CA VAL A 271 -14.65 -8.87 6.64
C VAL A 271 -15.80 -9.62 6.00
N ASP A 272 -16.99 -9.55 6.60
CA ASP A 272 -18.22 -10.05 5.98
C ASP A 272 -18.68 -9.09 4.88
N ASP A 273 -18.67 -9.58 3.64
CA ASP A 273 -19.09 -8.83 2.45
C ASP A 273 -20.53 -8.36 2.51
N ARG A 274 -21.41 -9.11 3.19
CA ARG A 274 -22.83 -8.74 3.28
C ARG A 274 -23.02 -7.46 4.07
N ALA A 275 -22.12 -7.19 5.01
CA ALA A 275 -22.24 -6.06 5.91
C ALA A 275 -21.26 -4.93 5.59
N CYS A 276 -20.10 -5.24 4.97
CA CYS A 276 -19.20 -4.24 4.40
C CYS A 276 -18.87 -4.57 2.92
N PRO A 277 -19.82 -4.35 2.00
CA PRO A 277 -19.61 -4.62 0.59
C PRO A 277 -18.60 -3.64 -0.03
N PHE A 278 -17.94 -4.06 -1.10
CA PHE A 278 -17.08 -3.18 -1.90
C PHE A 278 -17.86 -2.04 -2.57
N PRO A 279 -17.19 -0.91 -2.91
CA PRO A 279 -15.81 -0.57 -2.54
C PRO A 279 -15.63 -0.32 -1.05
N TRP A 280 -14.47 -0.68 -0.52
CA TRP A 280 -14.04 -0.22 0.79
C TRP A 280 -13.40 1.15 0.68
N ARG A 281 -13.53 1.95 1.73
CA ARG A 281 -12.76 3.18 1.94
C ARG A 281 -12.14 3.15 3.32
N ILE A 282 -10.96 3.76 3.45
CA ILE A 282 -10.32 3.95 4.76
C ILE A 282 -11.22 4.84 5.61
N THR A 283 -11.27 4.56 6.90
CA THR A 283 -12.01 5.36 7.87
C THR A 283 -11.22 5.47 9.15
N VAL A 284 -11.02 6.71 9.61
CA VAL A 284 -10.38 7.01 10.89
C VAL A 284 -11.33 7.85 11.73
N THR A 285 -11.35 7.62 13.05
CA THR A 285 -12.13 8.43 13.98
C THR A 285 -11.24 8.85 15.14
N LEU A 286 -11.25 10.15 15.43
CA LEU A 286 -10.56 10.78 16.54
C LEU A 286 -11.60 11.18 17.59
N HIS A 287 -11.22 11.18 18.87
CA HIS A 287 -12.15 11.49 19.96
C HIS A 287 -11.82 12.79 20.68
N HIS A 288 -10.54 13.04 20.96
CA HIS A 288 -10.14 14.18 21.77
C HIS A 288 -9.76 15.38 20.91
N SER A 289 -10.01 16.57 21.45
CA SER A 289 -9.54 17.81 20.84
C SER A 289 -8.03 17.81 20.65
N GLY A 290 -7.58 18.12 19.45
CA GLY A 290 -6.16 18.18 19.11
C GLY A 290 -5.52 16.83 18.82
N ASP A 291 -6.26 15.71 18.88
CA ASP A 291 -5.79 14.44 18.30
C ASP A 291 -5.45 14.66 16.82
N ARG A 292 -4.33 14.09 16.38
CA ARG A 292 -3.76 14.36 15.06
C ARG A 292 -3.14 13.11 14.46
N LEU A 293 -3.59 12.77 13.25
CA LEU A 293 -3.17 11.60 12.50
C LEU A 293 -2.78 11.99 11.08
N ARG A 294 -1.66 11.45 10.60
CA ARG A 294 -1.12 11.73 9.26
C ARG A 294 -1.05 10.47 8.40
N LEU A 295 -1.46 10.57 7.13
CA LEU A 295 -1.14 9.58 6.10
C LEU A 295 0.33 9.75 5.65
N VAL A 296 1.10 8.65 5.66
CA VAL A 296 2.53 8.61 5.30
C VAL A 296 2.83 7.60 4.20
#